data_AF-A0A9E2MUV6-F1
#
_entry.id   AF-A0A9E2MUV6-F1
#
_cell.length_a   1.000
_cell.length_b   1.000
_cell.length_c   1.000
_cell.angle_alpha   90.00
_cell.angle_beta   90.00
_cell.angle_gamma   90.00
#
_symmetry.space_group_name_H-M   'P 1'
#
loop_
_entity.id
_entity.type
_entity.pdbx_description
1 polymer ?
#
loop_
_entity_poly.entity_id
_entity_poly.type
_entity_poly.pdbx_seq_one_letter_code
_entity_poly.pdbx_strand_id
1 'polypeptide(L)'
;GDQAGLKAAWRVADMALPMVEPGKTARFALLPEGKDPDDLVKAEGPEGFRKVLADARPLADLLWLRETAGGLFDTPERKAELEKGLRELTGRIKDESLRFHYQQEMRERVQAFFGRTREKPRGKGDWSKPDKAQGGQFAKPGAAASRFAVSESLARSALVKRAGGIMPLRETAIVAALVNHPELVEENFDHCEMLELSHPDLRLLHTALIDAMAHGAGNDRRAVLEAIERAGHKERWERAVALIRRARLWPVLEDAALEDARDAFAQALHLHRSAGTLHKELKAAEMALATEPTDENYRHLVEIQTQFRDVQATEALIEGFGISSGRAGRGS
;
A
#
# COMPACT_ATOMS: atom_id res chain seq x y z
N GLY A 1 -6.76 -32.80 2.36
CA GLY A 1 -5.50 -33.45 2.77
C GLY A 1 -5.51 -33.55 4.27
N ASP A 2 -5.04 -34.67 4.81
CA ASP A 2 -4.98 -34.89 6.25
C ASP A 2 -4.04 -33.87 6.95
N GLN A 3 -4.18 -33.68 8.25
CA GLN A 3 -3.33 -32.82 9.09
C GLN A 3 -1.83 -33.14 8.91
N ALA A 4 -1.49 -34.42 8.69
CA ALA A 4 -0.14 -34.85 8.38
C ALA A 4 0.37 -34.27 7.04
N GLY A 5 -0.49 -34.24 6.01
CA GLY A 5 -0.18 -33.68 4.69
C GLY A 5 -0.01 -32.16 4.72
N LEU A 6 -0.82 -31.44 5.51
CA LEU A 6 -0.64 -30.00 5.72
C LEU A 6 0.69 -29.67 6.42
N LYS A 7 1.06 -30.43 7.46
CA LYS A 7 2.36 -30.29 8.11
C LYS A 7 3.54 -30.55 7.17
N ALA A 8 3.41 -31.54 6.28
CA ALA A 8 4.43 -31.80 5.26
C ALA A 8 4.52 -30.65 4.26
N ALA A 9 3.38 -30.14 3.78
CA ALA A 9 3.33 -28.98 2.89
C ALA A 9 3.99 -27.74 3.52
N TRP A 10 3.79 -27.49 4.82
CA TRP A 10 4.45 -26.39 5.52
C TRP A 10 5.98 -26.53 5.57
N ARG A 11 6.50 -27.74 5.83
CA ARG A 11 7.96 -27.96 5.78
C ARG A 11 8.53 -27.74 4.39
N VAL A 12 7.81 -28.18 3.35
CA VAL A 12 8.22 -27.95 1.96
C VAL A 12 8.16 -26.46 1.62
N ALA A 13 7.14 -25.75 2.08
CA ALA A 13 7.06 -24.29 1.94
C ALA A 13 8.24 -23.59 2.60
N ASP A 14 8.64 -23.99 3.82
CA ASP A 14 9.79 -23.43 4.53
C ASP A 14 11.13 -23.66 3.80
N MET A 15 11.28 -24.81 3.12
CA MET A 15 12.45 -25.10 2.29
C MET A 15 12.43 -24.34 0.96
N ALA A 16 11.24 -24.09 0.42
CA ALA A 16 11.05 -23.40 -0.86
C ALA A 16 11.26 -21.88 -0.74
N LEU A 17 10.90 -21.26 0.39
CA LEU A 17 11.03 -19.80 0.64
C LEU A 17 12.39 -19.20 0.20
N PRO A 18 13.56 -19.73 0.60
CA PRO A 18 14.85 -19.19 0.19
C PRO A 18 15.24 -19.49 -1.26
N MET A 19 14.45 -20.30 -1.98
CA MET A 19 14.67 -20.72 -3.37
C MET A 19 13.70 -20.05 -4.36
N VAL A 20 12.73 -19.28 -3.87
CA VAL A 20 11.78 -18.59 -4.75
C VAL A 20 12.48 -17.41 -5.40
N GLU A 21 12.33 -17.31 -6.72
CA GLU A 21 12.92 -16.27 -7.57
C GLU A 21 11.87 -15.83 -8.61
N PRO A 22 11.98 -14.61 -9.16
CA PRO A 22 11.18 -14.20 -10.30
C PRO A 22 11.22 -15.24 -11.43
N GLY A 23 10.04 -15.71 -11.86
CA GLY A 23 9.91 -16.75 -12.88
C GLY A 23 9.92 -18.20 -12.37
N LYS A 24 10.22 -18.45 -11.09
CA LYS A 24 10.14 -19.78 -10.44
C LYS A 24 9.00 -19.80 -9.41
N THR A 25 7.82 -20.23 -9.83
CA THR A 25 6.64 -20.29 -8.96
C THR A 25 6.45 -21.67 -8.33
N ALA A 26 6.29 -21.73 -7.01
CA ALA A 26 5.85 -22.93 -6.31
C ALA A 26 4.33 -22.93 -6.08
N ARG A 27 3.67 -24.03 -6.43
CA ARG A 27 2.24 -24.27 -6.16
C ARG A 27 2.07 -25.61 -5.47
N PHE A 28 1.06 -25.70 -4.62
CA PHE A 28 0.82 -26.85 -3.78
C PHE A 28 -0.59 -27.38 -4.02
N ALA A 29 -0.65 -28.61 -4.53
CA ALA A 29 -1.90 -29.33 -4.68
C ALA A 29 -2.18 -30.13 -3.41
N LEU A 30 -3.32 -29.89 -2.78
CA LEU A 30 -3.77 -30.64 -1.62
C LEU A 30 -4.77 -31.71 -2.08
N LEU A 31 -4.39 -32.98 -1.93
CA LEU A 31 -5.25 -34.11 -2.26
C LEU A 31 -6.41 -34.26 -1.26
N PRO A 32 -7.52 -34.92 -1.64
CA PRO A 32 -8.56 -35.34 -0.71
C PRO A 32 -7.99 -36.16 0.46
N GLU A 33 -8.68 -36.17 1.60
CA GLU A 33 -8.22 -36.92 2.77
C GLU A 33 -8.08 -38.42 2.47
N GLY A 34 -6.94 -38.99 2.89
CA GLY A 34 -6.65 -40.43 2.75
C GLY A 34 -6.38 -40.93 1.33
N LYS A 35 -6.21 -40.05 0.33
CA LYS A 35 -5.88 -40.43 -1.05
C LYS A 35 -4.46 -40.03 -1.44
N ASP A 36 -3.75 -40.94 -2.10
CA ASP A 36 -2.48 -40.69 -2.77
C ASP A 36 -2.69 -40.37 -4.27
N PRO A 37 -1.69 -39.81 -4.99
CA PRO A 37 -1.79 -39.51 -6.42
C PRO A 37 -2.26 -40.71 -7.25
N ASP A 38 -1.73 -41.89 -6.96
CA ASP A 38 -2.05 -43.13 -7.69
C ASP A 38 -3.50 -43.55 -7.46
N ASP A 39 -4.04 -43.39 -6.25
CA ASP A 39 -5.42 -43.73 -5.92
C ASP A 39 -6.40 -42.75 -6.58
N LEU A 40 -6.02 -41.47 -6.65
CA LEU A 40 -6.81 -40.46 -7.34
C LEU A 40 -6.88 -40.75 -8.84
N VAL A 41 -5.76 -41.12 -9.46
CA VAL A 41 -5.72 -41.49 -10.89
C VAL A 41 -6.51 -42.77 -11.15
N LYS A 42 -6.47 -43.76 -10.24
CA LYS A 42 -7.28 -44.98 -10.38
C LYS A 42 -8.77 -44.73 -10.23
N ALA A 43 -9.18 -43.82 -9.35
CA ALA A 43 -10.58 -43.55 -9.05
C ALA A 43 -11.24 -42.57 -10.05
N GLU A 44 -10.56 -41.49 -10.40
CA GLU A 44 -11.11 -40.36 -11.17
C GLU A 44 -10.42 -40.18 -12.53
N GLY A 45 -9.47 -41.06 -12.85
CA GLY A 45 -8.70 -40.99 -14.08
C GLY A 45 -7.66 -39.86 -14.08
N PRO A 46 -6.92 -39.70 -15.19
CA PRO A 46 -5.97 -38.61 -15.36
C PRO A 46 -6.63 -37.23 -15.34
N GLU A 47 -7.92 -37.12 -15.67
CA GLU A 47 -8.67 -35.86 -15.61
C GLU A 47 -8.91 -35.40 -14.16
N GLY A 48 -9.19 -36.32 -13.23
CA GLY A 48 -9.30 -35.98 -11.80
C GLY A 48 -7.99 -35.42 -11.25
N PHE A 49 -6.86 -36.00 -11.63
CA PHE A 49 -5.54 -35.50 -11.24
C PHE A 49 -5.23 -34.13 -11.84
N ARG A 50 -5.58 -33.89 -13.12
CA ARG A 50 -5.43 -32.56 -13.75
C ARG A 50 -6.23 -31.48 -13.05
N LYS A 51 -7.46 -31.78 -12.58
CA LYS A 51 -8.26 -30.83 -11.79
C LYS A 51 -7.57 -30.44 -10.49
N VAL A 52 -7.01 -31.42 -9.78
CA VAL A 52 -6.27 -31.16 -8.53
C VAL A 52 -5.02 -30.30 -8.78
N LEU A 53 -4.32 -30.50 -9.90
CA LEU A 53 -3.20 -29.64 -10.28
C LEU A 53 -3.65 -28.22 -10.69
N ALA A 54 -4.80 -28.09 -11.34
CA ALA A 54 -5.37 -26.79 -11.69
C ALA A 54 -5.77 -26.00 -10.44
N ASP A 55 -6.29 -26.68 -9.42
CA ASP A 55 -6.66 -26.10 -8.12
C ASP A 55 -5.45 -25.92 -7.17
N ALA A 56 -4.22 -26.14 -7.65
CA ALA A 56 -3.02 -25.99 -6.84
C ALA A 56 -2.87 -24.55 -6.34
N ARG A 57 -2.74 -24.44 -5.02
CA ARG A 57 -2.69 -23.16 -4.31
C ARG A 57 -1.30 -22.52 -4.43
N PRO A 58 -1.20 -21.21 -4.64
CA PRO A 58 0.05 -20.47 -4.53
C PRO A 58 0.71 -20.65 -3.15
N LEU A 59 2.04 -20.51 -3.10
CA LEU A 59 2.80 -20.52 -1.84
C LEU A 59 2.25 -19.50 -0.83
N ALA A 60 1.90 -18.29 -1.29
CA ALA A 60 1.32 -17.23 -0.46
C ALA A 60 0.05 -17.69 0.28
N ASP A 61 -0.83 -18.44 -0.39
CA ASP A 61 -2.05 -18.99 0.23
C ASP A 61 -1.76 -20.00 1.32
N LEU A 62 -0.72 -20.81 1.14
CA LEU A 62 -0.33 -21.81 2.13
C LEU A 62 0.28 -21.18 3.38
N LEU A 63 1.12 -20.17 3.22
CA LEU A 63 1.70 -19.40 4.33
C LEU A 63 0.59 -18.69 5.11
N TRP A 64 -0.33 -18.06 4.40
CA TRP A 64 -1.49 -17.41 5.00
C TRP A 64 -2.37 -18.41 5.77
N LEU A 65 -2.69 -19.55 5.17
CA LEU A 65 -3.50 -20.59 5.81
C LEU A 65 -2.82 -21.14 7.07
N ARG A 66 -1.49 -21.32 7.04
CA ARG A 66 -0.71 -21.76 8.20
C ARG A 66 -0.83 -20.80 9.37
N GLU A 67 -0.57 -19.52 9.13
CA GLU A 67 -0.51 -18.52 10.21
C GLU A 67 -1.90 -18.14 10.73
N THR A 68 -2.94 -18.33 9.91
CA THR A 68 -4.34 -18.11 10.33
C THR A 68 -5.01 -19.37 10.89
N ALA A 69 -4.41 -20.56 10.74
CA ALA A 69 -4.97 -21.81 11.24
C ALA A 69 -4.88 -21.85 12.78
N GLY A 70 -6.04 -21.70 13.44
CA GLY A 70 -6.18 -21.91 14.88
C GLY A 70 -6.06 -20.67 15.77
N GLY A 71 -5.89 -19.47 15.19
CA GLY A 71 -5.79 -18.23 15.95
C GLY A 71 -7.15 -17.55 16.22
N LEU A 72 -7.41 -17.20 17.47
CA LEU A 72 -8.40 -16.18 17.84
C LEU A 72 -7.72 -14.81 17.76
N PHE A 73 -8.02 -14.04 16.72
CA PHE A 73 -7.35 -12.76 16.45
C PHE A 73 -8.22 -11.56 16.84
N ASP A 74 -8.61 -11.50 18.10
CA ASP A 74 -9.54 -10.50 18.65
C ASP A 74 -8.83 -9.32 19.33
N THR A 75 -7.52 -9.43 19.58
CA THR A 75 -6.73 -8.39 20.25
C THR A 75 -5.66 -7.79 19.34
N PRO A 76 -5.28 -6.51 19.57
CA PRO A 76 -4.21 -5.87 18.81
C PRO A 76 -2.85 -6.57 18.98
N GLU A 77 -2.60 -7.19 20.13
CA GLU A 77 -1.37 -7.95 20.40
C GLU A 77 -1.27 -9.18 19.49
N ARG A 78 -2.37 -9.93 19.34
CA ARG A 78 -2.42 -11.11 18.47
C ARG A 78 -2.38 -10.74 17.00
N LYS A 79 -2.90 -9.56 16.63
CA LYS A 79 -2.74 -9.01 15.29
C LYS A 79 -1.26 -8.70 15.00
N ALA A 80 -0.56 -8.06 15.94
CA ALA A 80 0.85 -7.76 15.80
C ALA A 80 1.70 -9.05 15.74
N GLU A 81 1.33 -10.09 16.49
CA GLU A 81 1.98 -11.41 16.45
C GLU A 81 1.81 -12.08 15.08
N LEU A 82 0.61 -12.05 14.50
CA LEU A 82 0.36 -12.55 13.13
C LEU A 82 1.18 -11.78 12.08
N GLU A 83 1.17 -10.44 12.14
CA GLU A 83 1.95 -9.60 11.23
C GLU A 83 3.45 -9.89 11.36
N LYS A 84 3.96 -10.04 12.58
CA LYS A 84 5.35 -10.40 12.86
C LYS A 84 5.70 -11.77 12.28
N GLY A 85 4.89 -12.80 12.53
CA GLY A 85 5.12 -14.15 12.00
C GLY A 85 5.16 -14.19 10.48
N LEU A 86 4.24 -13.49 9.82
CA LEU A 86 4.22 -13.38 8.36
C LEU A 86 5.44 -12.63 7.81
N ARG A 87 5.89 -11.57 8.50
CA ARG A 87 7.11 -10.83 8.14
C ARG A 87 8.36 -11.70 8.29
N GLU A 88 8.46 -12.47 9.36
CA GLU A 88 9.59 -13.40 9.58
C GLU A 88 9.66 -14.50 8.53
N LEU A 89 8.51 -15.07 8.14
CA LEU A 89 8.45 -16.08 7.07
C LEU A 89 8.87 -15.52 5.72
N THR A 90 8.28 -14.41 5.32
CA THR A 90 8.57 -13.76 4.03
C THR A 90 9.99 -13.19 3.98
N GLY A 91 10.56 -12.80 5.13
CA GLY A 91 11.97 -12.38 5.25
C GLY A 91 13.00 -13.44 4.87
N ARG A 92 12.61 -14.72 4.80
CA ARG A 92 13.48 -15.83 4.36
C ARG A 92 13.67 -15.88 2.84
N ILE A 93 12.89 -15.10 2.08
CA ILE A 93 13.04 -14.96 0.63
C ILE A 93 14.30 -14.14 0.35
N LYS A 94 15.19 -14.69 -0.48
CA LYS A 94 16.49 -14.07 -0.81
C LYS A 94 16.34 -12.90 -1.77
N ASP A 95 15.49 -13.06 -2.78
CA ASP A 95 15.23 -12.02 -3.76
C ASP A 95 14.48 -10.84 -3.11
N GLU A 96 15.05 -9.65 -3.20
CA GLU A 96 14.55 -8.46 -2.50
C GLU A 96 13.21 -7.97 -3.07
N SER A 97 13.08 -7.94 -4.40
CA SER A 97 11.84 -7.51 -5.06
C SER A 97 10.71 -8.47 -4.73
N LEU A 98 10.98 -9.77 -4.76
CA LEU A 98 9.99 -10.79 -4.46
C LEU A 98 9.62 -10.79 -2.98
N ARG A 99 10.61 -10.65 -2.09
CA ARG A 99 10.37 -10.49 -0.64
C ARG A 99 9.42 -9.32 -0.38
N PHE A 100 9.66 -8.18 -1.02
CA PHE A 100 8.78 -7.01 -0.91
C PHE A 100 7.35 -7.35 -1.35
N HIS A 101 7.15 -7.94 -2.53
CA HIS A 101 5.81 -8.30 -3.01
C HIS A 101 5.09 -9.28 -2.09
N TYR A 102 5.78 -10.30 -1.56
CA TYR A 102 5.21 -11.22 -0.60
C TYR A 102 4.83 -10.53 0.72
N GLN A 103 5.67 -9.63 1.23
CA GLN A 103 5.36 -8.85 2.43
C GLN A 103 4.13 -7.95 2.24
N GLN A 104 4.04 -7.28 1.10
CA GLN A 104 2.89 -6.45 0.73
C GLN A 104 1.61 -7.28 0.66
N GLU A 105 1.63 -8.42 -0.03
CA GLU A 105 0.49 -9.33 -0.14
C GLU A 105 0.02 -9.84 1.23
N MET A 106 0.95 -10.23 2.12
CA MET A 106 0.59 -10.67 3.47
C MET A 106 -0.06 -9.55 4.28
N ARG A 107 0.43 -8.32 4.16
CA ARG A 107 -0.14 -7.15 4.85
C ARG A 107 -1.55 -6.84 4.36
N GLU A 108 -1.79 -6.92 3.06
CA GLU A 108 -3.12 -6.72 2.48
C GLU A 108 -4.11 -7.80 2.98
N ARG A 109 -3.67 -9.06 3.06
CA ARG A 109 -4.47 -10.15 3.61
C ARG A 109 -4.81 -9.93 5.08
N VAL A 110 -3.84 -9.49 5.90
CA VAL A 110 -4.08 -9.07 7.30
C VAL A 110 -5.15 -7.99 7.36
N GLN A 111 -5.00 -6.93 6.57
CA GLN A 111 -5.95 -5.82 6.56
C GLN A 111 -7.36 -6.29 6.15
N ALA A 112 -7.47 -7.13 5.13
CA ALA A 112 -8.75 -7.67 4.66
C ALA A 112 -9.39 -8.61 5.70
N PHE A 113 -8.59 -9.43 6.37
CA PHE A 113 -9.04 -10.37 7.39
C PHE A 113 -9.65 -9.66 8.60
N PHE A 114 -9.04 -8.56 9.05
CA PHE A 114 -9.56 -7.76 10.18
C PHE A 114 -10.58 -6.68 9.76
N GLY A 115 -10.51 -6.20 8.53
CA GLY A 115 -11.41 -5.17 7.99
C GLY A 115 -12.84 -5.67 7.78
N ARG A 116 -13.02 -6.97 7.47
CA ARG A 116 -14.33 -7.58 7.24
C ARG A 116 -15.16 -7.78 8.52
N THR A 117 -14.54 -7.84 9.69
CA THR A 117 -15.24 -8.03 10.98
C THR A 117 -15.97 -6.76 11.47
N ARG A 118 -15.81 -5.62 10.77
CA ARG A 118 -16.43 -4.33 11.11
C ARG A 118 -17.58 -3.95 10.18
N GLU A 119 -18.31 -4.93 9.65
CA GLU A 119 -19.68 -4.68 9.16
C GLU A 119 -20.59 -4.41 10.37
N LYS A 120 -20.91 -3.13 10.60
CA LYS A 120 -21.90 -2.73 11.59
C LYS A 120 -23.24 -3.45 11.32
N PRO A 121 -23.92 -4.02 12.32
CA PRO A 121 -25.29 -4.46 12.16
C PRO A 121 -26.15 -3.24 11.81
N ARG A 122 -26.85 -3.30 10.68
CA ARG A 122 -27.91 -2.33 10.33
C ARG A 122 -29.03 -2.45 11.36
N GLY A 123 -28.89 -1.72 12.47
CA GLY A 123 -29.95 -1.50 13.44
C GLY A 123 -31.12 -0.78 12.78
N LYS A 124 -32.21 -1.53 12.58
CA LYS A 124 -33.51 -1.09 12.11
C LYS A 124 -34.17 -0.26 13.22
N GLY A 125 -33.80 1.02 13.30
CA GLY A 125 -34.40 1.99 14.21
C GLY A 125 -35.60 2.66 13.55
N ASP A 126 -36.78 2.21 13.95
CA ASP A 126 -38.09 2.78 13.68
C ASP A 126 -38.15 4.23 14.18
N TRP A 127 -38.37 5.19 13.26
CA TRP A 127 -38.56 6.60 13.57
C TRP A 127 -40.02 6.98 13.31
N SER A 128 -40.82 6.95 14.38
CA SER A 128 -42.12 7.62 14.41
C SER A 128 -41.95 9.15 14.44
N LYS A 129 -42.68 9.81 13.54
CA LYS A 129 -42.94 11.26 13.46
C LYS A 129 -43.94 11.71 14.55
N PRO A 130 -44.02 13.02 14.91
CA PRO A 130 -44.83 14.03 14.18
C PRO A 130 -44.14 15.40 14.02
N ASP A 131 -44.07 15.97 12.80
CA ASP A 131 -44.95 17.01 12.20
C ASP A 131 -44.78 18.46 12.71
N LYS A 132 -44.26 19.35 11.85
CA LYS A 132 -45.04 20.45 11.22
C LYS A 132 -44.20 21.28 10.23
N ALA A 133 -44.82 21.51 9.06
CA ALA A 133 -44.86 22.75 8.25
C ALA A 133 -43.51 23.28 7.65
N GLN A 134 -43.34 23.69 6.40
CA GLN A 134 -44.23 24.03 5.27
C GLN A 134 -43.36 24.34 4.03
N GLY A 135 -43.85 24.02 2.82
CA GLY A 135 -43.38 24.53 1.51
C GLY A 135 -42.25 23.69 0.87
N GLY A 136 -42.53 22.78 -0.08
CA GLY A 136 -42.87 23.05 -1.50
C GLY A 136 -41.58 22.88 -2.33
N GLN A 137 -41.45 22.14 -3.43
CA GLN A 137 -42.39 21.52 -4.36
C GLN A 137 -41.58 20.51 -5.21
N PHE A 138 -42.11 19.29 -5.38
CA PHE A 138 -41.93 18.33 -6.50
C PHE A 138 -40.56 18.05 -7.14
N ALA A 139 -40.04 16.82 -6.98
CA ALA A 139 -40.09 15.76 -8.01
C ALA A 139 -39.46 14.43 -7.52
N LYS A 140 -40.12 13.31 -7.81
CA LYS A 140 -39.65 11.91 -7.78
C LYS A 140 -40.14 11.26 -9.09
N PRO A 141 -39.68 10.07 -9.55
CA PRO A 141 -38.59 9.20 -9.08
C PRO A 141 -37.71 8.60 -10.23
N GLY A 142 -36.61 7.93 -9.87
CA GLY A 142 -36.15 6.73 -10.60
C GLY A 142 -34.84 6.79 -11.38
N ALA A 143 -33.90 5.94 -10.97
CA ALA A 143 -32.87 5.22 -11.75
C ALA A 143 -32.09 5.95 -12.84
N ALA A 144 -30.80 6.19 -12.59
CA ALA A 144 -29.71 5.76 -13.47
C ALA A 144 -28.36 6.08 -12.83
N ALA A 145 -27.51 5.07 -12.78
CA ALA A 145 -26.07 5.24 -12.68
C ALA A 145 -25.53 6.01 -13.90
N SER A 146 -24.35 6.60 -13.72
CA SER A 146 -23.46 7.20 -14.73
C SER A 146 -23.64 8.68 -15.07
N ARG A 147 -22.47 9.37 -15.13
CA ARG A 147 -22.20 10.76 -15.57
C ARG A 147 -22.44 11.78 -14.46
N PHE A 148 -21.45 12.39 -13.81
CA PHE A 148 -20.30 13.09 -14.38
C PHE A 148 -19.00 12.85 -13.58
N ALA A 149 -18.20 11.89 -14.05
CA ALA A 149 -16.74 11.98 -13.93
C ALA A 149 -16.27 12.69 -15.21
N VAL A 150 -16.33 14.03 -15.22
CA VAL A 150 -15.71 14.84 -16.27
C VAL A 150 -14.52 15.55 -15.63
N SER A 151 -13.37 14.91 -15.83
CA SER A 151 -12.03 15.48 -15.94
C SER A 151 -11.40 16.15 -14.71
N GLU A 152 -10.90 15.31 -13.80
CA GLU A 152 -9.80 15.69 -12.89
C GLU A 152 -8.48 15.95 -13.66
N SER A 153 -8.38 15.43 -14.89
CA SER A 153 -7.33 15.76 -15.87
C SER A 153 -7.33 17.26 -16.26
N LEU A 154 -8.52 17.88 -16.40
CA LEU A 154 -8.66 19.32 -16.60
C LEU A 154 -8.43 20.11 -15.31
N ALA A 155 -8.78 19.54 -14.15
CA ALA A 155 -8.49 20.16 -12.86
C ALA A 155 -6.97 20.28 -12.61
N ARG A 156 -6.17 19.26 -12.97
CA ARG A 156 -4.71 19.32 -12.89
C ARG A 156 -4.09 20.33 -13.86
N SER A 157 -4.65 20.51 -15.06
CA SER A 157 -4.15 21.52 -16.02
C SER A 157 -4.42 22.97 -15.57
N ALA A 158 -5.53 23.23 -14.88
CA ALA A 158 -5.84 24.54 -14.31
C ALA A 158 -5.11 24.82 -12.98
N LEU A 159 -4.77 23.78 -12.20
CA LEU A 159 -4.07 23.88 -10.90
C LEU A 159 -2.56 24.09 -10.99
N VAL A 160 -1.94 23.77 -12.14
CA VAL A 160 -0.51 24.06 -12.40
C VAL A 160 -0.22 25.58 -12.53
N LYS A 161 -1.25 26.44 -12.53
CA LYS A 161 -1.09 27.90 -12.69
C LYS A 161 -1.07 28.72 -11.38
N ARG A 162 -1.10 28.10 -10.20
CA ARG A 162 -0.96 28.83 -8.92
C ARG A 162 0.08 28.17 -8.02
N ALA A 163 1.22 28.85 -7.88
CA ALA A 163 2.41 28.44 -7.12
C ALA A 163 2.18 28.39 -5.59
N GLY A 164 1.25 27.56 -5.12
CA GLY A 164 0.90 27.37 -3.71
C GLY A 164 -0.21 26.34 -3.53
N GLY A 165 -0.08 25.19 -4.18
CA GLY A 165 -1.00 24.06 -4.02
C GLY A 165 -0.89 23.40 -2.64
N ILE A 166 -1.79 22.46 -2.34
CA ILE A 166 -1.68 21.61 -1.16
C ILE A 166 -0.48 20.67 -1.37
N MET A 167 0.39 20.51 -0.36
CA MET A 167 1.50 19.55 -0.43
C MET A 167 0.96 18.13 -0.62
N PRO A 168 1.45 17.35 -1.61
CA PRO A 168 1.03 15.97 -1.80
C PRO A 168 1.37 15.13 -0.57
N LEU A 169 0.44 14.32 -0.08
CA LEU A 169 0.61 13.61 1.19
C LEU A 169 1.81 12.64 1.14
N ARG A 170 1.96 11.88 0.04
CA ARG A 170 3.06 10.92 -0.13
C ARG A 170 4.42 11.60 -0.12
N GLU A 171 4.59 12.66 -0.90
CA GLU A 171 5.86 13.43 -0.93
C GLU A 171 6.16 14.05 0.44
N THR A 172 5.12 14.54 1.12
CA THR A 172 5.24 15.08 2.48
C THR A 172 5.69 13.99 3.45
N ALA A 173 5.17 12.77 3.33
CA ALA A 173 5.54 11.65 4.19
C ALA A 173 6.99 11.21 3.97
N ILE A 174 7.46 11.19 2.73
CA ILE A 174 8.86 10.92 2.39
C ILE A 174 9.76 11.96 3.05
N VAL A 175 9.52 13.25 2.81
CA VAL A 175 10.35 14.33 3.39
C VAL A 175 10.27 14.34 4.92
N ALA A 176 9.10 14.11 5.50
CA ALA A 176 8.94 14.05 6.96
C ALA A 176 9.70 12.88 7.59
N ALA A 177 9.68 11.71 6.95
CA ALA A 177 10.45 10.56 7.41
C ALA A 177 11.95 10.87 7.39
N LEU A 178 12.48 11.41 6.29
CA LEU A 178 13.90 11.74 6.17
C LEU A 178 14.37 12.81 7.17
N VAL A 179 13.54 13.81 7.46
CA VAL A 179 13.87 14.86 8.42
C VAL A 179 13.80 14.37 9.86
N ASN A 180 12.80 13.55 10.20
CA ASN A 180 12.65 13.02 11.56
C ASN A 180 13.59 11.85 11.87
N HIS A 181 13.98 11.08 10.86
CA HIS A 181 14.83 9.89 10.97
C HIS A 181 15.97 9.98 9.95
N PRO A 182 16.99 10.83 10.20
CA PRO A 182 18.03 11.09 9.21
C PRO A 182 18.88 9.86 8.87
N GLU A 183 18.89 8.81 9.70
CA GLU A 183 19.53 7.53 9.37
C GLU A 183 18.99 6.93 8.06
N LEU A 184 17.73 7.21 7.72
CA LEU A 184 17.11 6.79 6.46
C LEU A 184 17.83 7.35 5.24
N VAL A 185 18.44 8.53 5.35
CA VAL A 185 19.13 9.13 4.21
C VAL A 185 20.46 8.42 3.94
N GLU A 186 21.20 8.01 4.98
CA GLU A 186 22.42 7.22 4.79
C GLU A 186 22.11 5.85 4.17
N GLU A 187 21.04 5.20 4.63
CA GLU A 187 20.59 3.91 4.09
C GLU A 187 20.10 3.99 2.64
N ASN A 188 19.64 5.17 2.21
CA ASN A 188 18.98 5.37 0.92
C ASN A 188 19.58 6.56 0.14
N PHE A 189 20.89 6.79 0.26
CA PHE A 189 21.55 8.00 -0.25
C PHE A 189 21.27 8.24 -1.74
N ASP A 190 21.52 7.24 -2.58
CA ASP A 190 21.29 7.31 -4.03
C ASP A 190 19.84 7.68 -4.37
N HIS A 191 18.89 7.17 -3.58
CA HIS A 191 17.47 7.42 -3.80
C HIS A 191 17.04 8.81 -3.34
N CYS A 192 17.64 9.33 -2.27
CA CYS A 192 17.38 10.67 -1.79
C CYS A 192 17.96 11.72 -2.74
N GLU A 193 19.16 11.48 -3.27
CA GLU A 193 19.77 12.35 -4.28
C GLU A 193 18.88 12.48 -5.54
N MET A 194 18.31 11.37 -6.00
CA MET A 194 17.43 11.32 -7.18
C MET A 194 15.96 11.66 -6.90
N LEU A 195 15.61 12.14 -5.70
CA LEU A 195 14.21 12.34 -5.30
C LEU A 195 13.58 13.53 -6.04
N GLU A 196 12.64 13.23 -6.96
CA GLU A 196 11.92 14.22 -7.75
C GLU A 196 10.61 14.67 -7.07
N LEU A 197 10.66 15.74 -6.28
CA LEU A 197 9.47 16.28 -5.59
C LEU A 197 8.70 17.26 -6.48
N SER A 198 7.38 17.10 -6.59
CA SER A 198 6.52 17.96 -7.41
C SER A 198 6.24 19.32 -6.74
N HIS A 199 6.14 19.35 -5.41
CA HIS A 199 5.81 20.57 -4.67
C HIS A 199 7.05 21.44 -4.33
N PRO A 200 7.05 22.77 -4.59
CA PRO A 200 8.21 23.63 -4.37
C PRO A 200 8.65 23.71 -2.90
N ASP A 201 7.70 23.78 -1.95
CA ASP A 201 8.06 23.80 -0.52
C ASP A 201 8.76 22.50 -0.07
N LEU A 202 8.38 21.35 -0.64
CA LEU A 202 9.00 20.07 -0.31
C LEU A 202 10.40 19.97 -0.91
N ARG A 203 10.61 20.49 -2.14
CA ARG A 203 11.96 20.63 -2.72
C ARG A 203 12.88 21.48 -1.85
N LEU A 204 12.38 22.61 -1.35
CA LEU A 204 13.15 23.48 -0.46
C LEU A 204 13.53 22.78 0.86
N LEU A 205 12.60 22.03 1.47
CA LEU A 205 12.89 21.23 2.65
C LEU A 205 13.91 20.13 2.36
N HIS A 206 13.79 19.45 1.22
CA HIS A 206 14.75 18.44 0.78
C HIS A 206 16.15 19.02 0.55
N THR A 207 16.26 20.18 -0.11
CA THR A 207 17.56 20.86 -0.28
C THR A 207 18.20 21.21 1.06
N ALA A 208 17.43 21.73 2.02
CA ALA A 208 17.94 22.05 3.36
C ALA A 208 18.39 20.79 4.13
N LEU A 209 17.69 19.66 3.95
CA LEU A 209 18.11 18.36 4.48
C LEU A 209 19.46 17.93 3.89
N ILE A 210 19.61 17.91 2.57
CA ILE A 210 20.85 17.49 1.90
C ILE A 210 22.02 18.41 2.28
N ASP A 211 21.79 19.72 2.38
CA ASP A 211 22.80 20.68 2.84
C ASP A 211 23.25 20.39 4.29
N ALA A 212 22.31 20.09 5.18
CA ALA A 212 22.62 19.69 6.56
C ALA A 212 23.49 18.43 6.63
N MET A 213 23.23 17.47 5.75
CA MET A 213 24.02 16.24 5.66
C MET A 213 25.43 16.47 5.16
N ALA A 214 25.60 17.31 4.13
CA ALA A 214 26.90 17.65 3.57
C ALA A 214 27.83 18.32 4.60
N HIS A 215 27.27 18.97 5.62
CA HIS A 215 28.00 19.61 6.70
C HIS A 215 28.28 18.70 7.92
N GLY A 216 28.10 17.37 7.78
CA GLY A 216 28.41 16.40 8.83
C GLY A 216 27.43 16.40 10.00
N ALA A 217 26.27 17.04 9.83
CA ALA A 217 25.20 17.13 10.82
C ALA A 217 23.99 16.23 10.44
N GLY A 218 24.19 15.36 9.45
CA GLY A 218 23.16 14.55 8.79
C GLY A 218 22.58 13.40 9.60
N ASN A 219 23.13 13.09 10.77
CA ASN A 219 22.70 11.93 11.59
C ASN A 219 21.99 12.36 12.88
N ASP A 220 21.74 13.67 13.05
CA ASP A 220 20.99 14.22 14.17
C ASP A 220 19.79 15.01 13.64
N ARG A 221 18.57 14.53 13.96
CA ARG A 221 17.31 15.21 13.64
C ARG A 221 17.34 16.68 14.07
N ARG A 222 17.90 16.99 15.24
CA ARG A 222 17.94 18.35 15.75
C ARG A 222 18.76 19.26 14.83
N ALA A 223 19.89 18.78 14.34
CA ALA A 223 20.73 19.55 13.44
C ALA A 223 20.08 19.76 12.07
N VAL A 224 19.35 18.76 11.55
CA VAL A 224 18.53 18.92 10.34
C VAL A 224 17.45 19.99 10.54
N LEU A 225 16.76 19.98 11.68
CA LEU A 225 15.75 21.00 11.99
C LEU A 225 16.37 22.40 12.12
N GLU A 226 17.52 22.54 12.78
CA GLU A 226 18.26 23.81 12.86
C GLU A 226 18.68 24.31 11.47
N ALA A 227 19.06 23.42 10.55
CA ALA A 227 19.37 23.78 9.17
C ALA A 227 18.12 24.26 8.40
N ILE A 228 16.99 23.56 8.55
CA ILE A 228 15.70 23.97 7.99
C ILE A 228 15.27 25.35 8.52
N GLU A 229 15.46 25.61 9.81
CA GLU A 229 15.17 26.91 10.41
C GLU A 229 16.11 28.00 9.88
N ARG A 230 17.42 27.73 9.80
CA ARG A 230 18.44 28.65 9.27
C ARG A 230 18.18 29.00 7.79
N ALA A 231 17.66 28.05 7.02
CA ALA A 231 17.23 28.26 5.63
C ALA A 231 15.89 29.03 5.51
N GLY A 232 15.24 29.37 6.63
CA GLY A 232 13.96 30.09 6.63
C GLY A 232 12.78 29.21 6.18
N HIS A 233 12.83 27.91 6.46
CA HIS A 233 11.82 26.93 6.04
C HIS A 233 10.98 26.35 7.18
N LYS A 234 11.08 26.94 8.38
CA LYS A 234 10.31 26.54 9.58
C LYS A 234 8.81 26.40 9.33
N GLU A 235 8.16 27.44 8.80
CA GLU A 235 6.72 27.41 8.54
C GLU A 235 6.32 26.33 7.52
N ARG A 236 7.20 26.03 6.56
CA ARG A 236 6.97 24.97 5.56
C ARG A 236 6.99 23.61 6.23
N TRP A 237 7.97 23.39 7.10
CA TRP A 237 8.09 22.18 7.91
C TRP A 237 6.88 21.98 8.83
N GLU A 238 6.46 23.03 9.53
CA GLU A 238 5.28 22.98 10.41
C GLU A 238 4.00 22.62 9.65
N ARG A 239 3.82 23.15 8.43
CA ARG A 239 2.71 22.76 7.55
C ARG A 239 2.80 21.30 7.12
N ALA A 240 3.99 20.80 6.80
CA ALA A 240 4.22 19.40 6.44
C ALA A 240 3.85 18.47 7.61
N VAL A 241 4.35 18.76 8.81
CA VAL A 241 4.02 18.01 10.04
C VAL A 241 2.52 18.05 10.35
N ALA A 242 1.88 19.22 10.21
CA ALA A 242 0.44 19.35 10.43
C ALA A 242 -0.38 18.48 9.46
N LEU A 243 0.05 18.38 8.19
CA LEU A 243 -0.57 17.51 7.19
C LEU A 243 -0.44 16.03 7.57
N ILE A 244 0.77 15.59 7.95
CA ILE A 244 1.05 14.22 8.40
C ILE A 244 0.20 13.84 9.61
N ARG A 245 0.11 14.73 10.62
CA ARG A 245 -0.71 14.50 11.81
C ARG A 245 -2.19 14.41 11.45
N ARG A 246 -2.70 15.27 10.56
CA ARG A 246 -4.09 15.22 10.09
C ARG A 246 -4.41 13.93 9.34
N ALA A 247 -3.46 13.43 8.55
CA ALA A 247 -3.56 12.16 7.85
C ALA A 247 -3.33 10.93 8.74
N ARG A 248 -2.87 11.14 9.99
CA ARG A 248 -2.56 10.09 10.97
C ARG A 248 -1.43 9.14 10.53
N LEU A 249 -0.48 9.67 9.77
CA LEU A 249 0.74 8.96 9.39
C LEU A 249 1.78 9.08 10.50
N TRP A 250 1.50 8.46 11.65
CA TRP A 250 2.40 8.49 12.81
C TRP A 250 3.80 7.88 12.55
N PRO A 251 4.00 6.85 11.69
CA PRO A 251 5.32 6.22 11.55
C PRO A 251 6.42 7.15 11.01
N VAL A 252 6.05 8.29 10.42
CA VAL A 252 7.01 9.27 9.87
C VAL A 252 7.20 10.48 10.78
N LEU A 253 6.59 10.47 11.97
CA LEU A 253 6.76 11.50 13.00
C LEU A 253 7.94 11.20 13.91
N GLU A 254 8.32 12.18 14.72
CA GLU A 254 9.51 12.15 15.58
C GLU A 254 9.48 11.10 16.70
N ASP A 255 8.31 10.60 17.07
CA ASP A 255 8.10 9.62 18.14
C ASP A 255 8.04 8.17 17.64
N ALA A 256 8.08 7.96 16.33
CA ALA A 256 8.08 6.63 15.74
C ALA A 256 9.40 5.90 16.00
N ALA A 257 9.35 4.57 16.13
CA ALA A 257 10.55 3.77 16.13
C ALA A 257 11.18 3.78 14.73
N LEU A 258 12.52 3.73 14.66
CA LEU A 258 13.24 3.77 13.38
C LEU A 258 12.79 2.67 12.40
N GLU A 259 12.48 1.47 12.89
CA GLU A 259 11.98 0.37 12.03
C GLU A 259 10.60 0.68 11.42
N ASP A 260 9.69 1.30 12.18
CA ASP A 260 8.38 1.71 11.66
C ASP A 260 8.53 2.84 10.62
N ALA A 261 9.48 3.75 10.86
CA ALA A 261 9.83 4.81 9.93
C ALA A 261 10.44 4.26 8.63
N ARG A 262 11.33 3.26 8.71
CA ARG A 262 11.89 2.54 7.56
C ARG A 262 10.79 1.91 6.71
N ASP A 263 9.91 1.14 7.34
CA ASP A 263 8.80 0.46 6.64
C ASP A 263 7.90 1.48 5.91
N ALA A 264 7.51 2.55 6.60
CA ALA A 264 6.66 3.59 6.03
C ALA A 264 7.36 4.38 4.91
N PHE A 265 8.64 4.70 5.09
CA PHE A 265 9.46 5.39 4.10
C PHE A 265 9.65 4.54 2.84
N ALA A 266 10.05 3.27 2.98
CA ALA A 266 10.25 2.36 1.86
C ALA A 266 8.97 2.21 1.02
N GLN A 267 7.81 2.07 1.68
CA GLN A 267 6.53 2.02 1.00
C GLN A 267 6.22 3.33 0.25
N ALA A 268 6.38 4.48 0.90
CA ALA A 268 6.10 5.78 0.30
C ALA A 268 7.01 6.06 -0.90
N LEU A 269 8.30 5.73 -0.78
CA LEU A 269 9.31 5.88 -1.82
C LEU A 269 9.03 4.96 -3.01
N HIS A 270 8.68 3.69 -2.77
CA HIS A 270 8.30 2.75 -3.82
C HIS A 270 7.11 3.30 -4.62
N LEU A 271 6.03 3.70 -3.94
CA LEU A 271 4.85 4.26 -4.61
C LEU A 271 5.17 5.53 -5.39
N HIS A 272 6.06 6.38 -4.87
CA HIS A 272 6.50 7.59 -5.55
C HIS A 272 7.27 7.28 -6.84
N ARG A 273 8.20 6.33 -6.78
CA ARG A 273 8.97 5.88 -7.96
C ARG A 273 8.09 5.21 -9.01
N SER A 274 7.23 4.29 -8.58
CA SER A 274 6.28 3.60 -9.47
C SER A 274 5.34 4.59 -10.15
N ALA A 275 4.91 5.65 -9.45
CA ALA A 275 4.12 6.72 -10.08
C ALA A 275 4.94 7.52 -11.12
N GLY A 276 6.23 7.74 -10.88
CA GLY A 276 7.13 8.40 -11.83
C GLY A 276 7.41 7.57 -13.09
N THR A 277 7.68 6.27 -12.93
CA THR A 277 7.89 5.34 -14.07
C THR A 277 6.63 5.21 -14.90
N LEU A 278 5.46 5.01 -14.26
CA LEU A 278 4.17 4.92 -14.94
C LEU A 278 3.82 6.20 -15.71
N HIS A 279 4.16 7.38 -15.20
CA HIS A 279 3.97 8.62 -15.98
C HIS A 279 4.86 8.67 -17.23
N LYS A 280 6.12 8.22 -17.14
CA LYS A 280 7.04 8.15 -18.29
C LYS A 280 6.54 7.16 -19.33
N GLU A 281 6.08 5.98 -18.88
CA GLU A 281 5.50 4.94 -19.72
C GLU A 281 4.19 5.39 -20.38
N LEU A 282 3.31 6.07 -19.64
CA LEU A 282 2.06 6.61 -20.19
C LEU A 282 2.35 7.59 -21.32
N LYS A 283 3.30 8.51 -21.12
CA LYS A 283 3.71 9.47 -22.16
C LYS A 283 4.32 8.77 -23.37
N ALA A 284 5.14 7.74 -23.14
CA ALA A 284 5.72 6.94 -24.23
C ALA A 284 4.63 6.20 -25.03
N ALA A 285 3.64 5.60 -24.37
CA ALA A 285 2.52 4.92 -25.00
C ALA A 285 1.62 5.88 -25.78
N GLU A 286 1.35 7.09 -25.26
CA GLU A 286 0.62 8.14 -25.97
C GLU A 286 1.36 8.57 -27.25
N MET A 287 2.67 8.77 -27.17
CA MET A 287 3.51 9.11 -28.33
C MET A 287 3.57 7.97 -29.36
N ALA A 288 3.67 6.72 -28.90
CA ALA A 288 3.67 5.54 -29.77
C ALA A 288 2.34 5.43 -30.54
N LEU A 289 1.20 5.61 -29.86
CA LEU A 289 -0.11 5.61 -30.50
C LEU A 289 -0.30 6.77 -31.49
N ALA A 290 0.23 7.95 -31.16
CA ALA A 290 0.17 9.11 -32.05
C ALA A 290 1.02 8.92 -33.33
N THR A 291 2.12 8.17 -33.22
CA THR A 291 3.02 7.87 -34.34
C THR A 291 2.48 6.72 -35.18
N GLU A 292 2.02 5.65 -34.52
CA GLU A 292 1.50 4.42 -35.12
C GLU A 292 0.18 4.03 -34.44
N PRO A 293 -0.97 4.36 -35.05
CA PRO A 293 -2.29 4.08 -34.48
C PRO A 293 -2.69 2.61 -34.70
N THR A 294 -2.01 1.70 -33.99
CA THR A 294 -2.27 0.26 -34.03
C THR A 294 -3.13 -0.19 -32.84
N ASP A 295 -3.87 -1.29 -33.00
CA ASP A 295 -4.64 -1.91 -31.92
C ASP A 295 -3.75 -2.35 -30.74
N GLU A 296 -2.49 -2.71 -31.01
CA GLU A 296 -1.51 -3.10 -30.00
C GLU A 296 -1.09 -1.89 -29.14
N ASN A 297 -0.73 -0.77 -29.77
CA ASN A 297 -0.40 0.47 -29.05
C ASN A 297 -1.59 1.00 -28.24
N TYR A 298 -2.80 0.84 -28.77
CA TYR A 298 -4.03 1.21 -28.05
C TYR A 298 -4.26 0.34 -26.81
N ARG A 299 -4.08 -0.98 -26.91
CA ARG A 299 -4.18 -1.89 -25.75
C ARG A 299 -3.13 -1.58 -24.70
N HIS A 300 -1.88 -1.36 -25.12
CA HIS A 300 -0.79 -1.01 -24.22
C HIS A 300 -1.07 0.29 -23.45
N LEU A 301 -1.61 1.31 -24.12
CA LEU A 301 -2.03 2.56 -23.48
C LEU A 301 -3.13 2.32 -22.41
N VAL A 302 -4.13 1.49 -22.71
CA VAL A 302 -5.23 1.16 -21.79
C VAL A 302 -4.72 0.39 -20.56
N GLU A 303 -3.76 -0.53 -20.73
CA GLU A 303 -3.13 -1.27 -19.65
C GLU A 303 -2.38 -0.33 -18.69
N ILE A 304 -1.54 0.58 -19.20
CA ILE A 304 -0.82 1.55 -18.39
C ILE A 304 -1.80 2.51 -17.69
N GLN A 305 -2.85 2.97 -18.36
CA GLN A 305 -3.88 3.81 -17.74
C GLN A 305 -4.61 3.10 -16.60
N THR A 306 -4.79 1.78 -16.69
CA THR A 306 -5.43 0.97 -15.64
C THR A 306 -4.49 0.87 -14.43
N GLN A 307 -3.24 0.49 -14.64
CA GLN A 307 -2.21 0.44 -13.59
C GLN A 307 -2.03 1.78 -12.88
N PHE A 308 -2.05 2.88 -13.64
CA PHE A 308 -1.96 4.24 -13.09
C PHE A 308 -3.14 4.58 -12.17
N ARG A 309 -4.36 4.20 -12.54
CA ARG A 309 -5.56 4.38 -11.69
C ARG A 309 -5.48 3.55 -10.41
N ASP A 310 -4.96 2.34 -10.49
CA ASP A 310 -4.84 1.45 -9.32
C ASP A 310 -3.84 2.00 -8.29
N VAL A 311 -2.71 2.55 -8.75
CA VAL A 311 -1.74 3.24 -7.89
C VAL A 311 -2.37 4.47 -7.22
N GLN A 312 -3.15 5.26 -7.97
CA GLN A 312 -3.87 6.41 -7.40
C GLN A 312 -4.99 6.00 -6.43
N ALA A 313 -5.69 4.90 -6.69
CA ALA A 313 -6.69 4.37 -5.77
C ALA A 313 -6.05 3.91 -4.46
N THR A 314 -4.87 3.30 -4.54
CA THR A 314 -4.07 2.91 -3.36
C THR A 314 -3.63 4.14 -2.56
N GLU A 315 -3.26 5.23 -3.24
CA GLU A 315 -2.95 6.53 -2.61
C GLU A 315 -4.18 7.13 -1.91
N ALA A 316 -5.35 7.14 -2.55
CA ALA A 316 -6.59 7.63 -1.95
C ALA A 316 -7.05 6.80 -0.74
N LEU A 317 -6.79 5.49 -0.73
CA LEU A 317 -7.08 4.62 0.41
C LEU A 317 -6.17 4.92 1.62
N ILE A 318 -4.91 5.25 1.38
CA ILE A 318 -3.97 5.68 2.42
C ILE A 318 -4.41 7.04 3.00
N GLU A 319 -4.87 7.97 2.15
CA GLU A 319 -5.44 9.26 2.58
C GLU A 319 -6.74 9.12 3.39
N GLY A 320 -7.57 8.10 3.08
CA GLY A 320 -8.87 7.84 3.75
C GLY A 320 -8.80 7.15 5.11
N PHE A 321 -7.65 6.57 5.49
CA PHE A 321 -7.50 5.83 6.75
C PHE A 321 -7.59 6.72 8.01
N GLY A 322 -7.49 8.04 7.85
CA GLY A 322 -7.61 9.04 8.91
C GLY A 322 -9.01 9.21 9.51
N ILE A 323 -10.08 8.67 8.90
CA ILE A 323 -11.46 8.92 9.35
C ILE A 323 -12.03 7.77 10.21
N SER A 324 -11.50 6.55 10.09
CA SER A 324 -12.12 5.35 10.70
C SER A 324 -11.34 4.72 11.87
N SER A 325 -10.08 5.10 12.08
CA SER A 325 -9.28 4.60 13.20
C SER A 325 -9.66 5.32 14.50
N GLY A 326 -10.82 4.96 15.06
CA GLY A 326 -11.26 5.41 16.37
C GLY A 326 -10.23 5.07 17.45
N ARG A 327 -9.45 6.07 17.86
CA ARG A 327 -8.83 6.14 19.18
C ARG A 327 -9.37 7.41 19.82
N ALA A 328 -10.31 7.25 20.76
CA ALA A 328 -10.72 8.32 21.63
C ALA A 328 -9.48 8.79 22.42
N GLY A 329 -9.29 10.11 22.48
CA GLY A 329 -8.16 10.72 23.16
C GLY A 329 -8.06 10.27 24.61
N ARG A 330 -6.85 9.85 25.02
CA ARG A 330 -6.45 10.05 26.40
C ARG A 330 -5.71 11.38 26.45
N GLY A 331 -6.49 12.42 26.72
CA GLY A 331 -6.03 13.72 27.15
C GLY A 331 -6.70 14.04 28.47
N SER A 332 -6.01 13.70 29.56
CA SER A 332 -6.03 14.32 30.89
C SER A 332 -5.06 13.54 31.76
#